data_AF-A0A5R8YDK3-F1
#
_entry.id   AF-A0A5R8YDK3-F1
#
_cell.length_a   1.000
_cell.length_b   1.000
_cell.length_c   1.000
_cell.angle_alpha   90.00
_cell.angle_beta   90.00
_cell.angle_gamma   90.00
#
_symmetry.space_group_name_H-M   'P 1'
#
loop_
_entity.id
_entity.type
_entity.pdbx_description
1 polymer ?
#
loop_
_entity_poly.entity_id
_entity_poly.type
_entity_poly.pdbx_seq_one_letter_code
_entity_poly.pdbx_strand_id
1 'polypeptide(L)'
;MTCDAVIKEYELIYLTYESFNQHALALKGWSVTIGLATILAVYARPRTRAGAMTMLFAALSALPFWITDAVWKSYQNAYVPRIKALEENIACAADGEIDFNIYSSWRPNWGEFDWLGLIFKANVMMPHVFVLALGCMAFWLYCVDLKRSQ
;
A
#
# COMPACT_ATOMS: atom_id res chain seq x y z
N MET A 1 33.19 -10.68 8.03
CA MET A 1 32.85 -9.62 7.05
C MET A 1 33.67 -8.39 7.41
N THR A 2 34.20 -7.68 6.43
CA THR A 2 34.79 -6.35 6.65
C THR A 2 33.66 -5.33 6.88
N CYS A 3 33.93 -4.24 7.59
CA CYS A 3 32.89 -3.23 7.85
C CYS A 3 32.32 -2.61 6.58
N ASP A 4 33.15 -2.43 5.54
CA ASP A 4 32.70 -2.01 4.21
C ASP A 4 31.66 -2.96 3.59
N ALA A 5 31.79 -4.27 3.81
CA ALA A 5 30.83 -5.24 3.30
C ALA A 5 29.49 -5.17 4.04
N VAL A 6 29.53 -4.93 5.36
CA VAL A 6 28.32 -4.74 6.20
C VAL A 6 27.58 -3.46 5.80
N ILE A 7 28.31 -2.36 5.58
CA ILE A 7 27.75 -1.08 5.13
C ILE A 7 27.04 -1.25 3.78
N LYS A 8 27.70 -1.89 2.81
CA LYS A 8 27.12 -2.13 1.48
C LYS A 8 25.87 -3.00 1.55
N GLU A 9 25.87 -4.03 2.39
CA GLU A 9 24.69 -4.86 2.60
C GLU A 9 23.55 -4.04 3.23
N TYR A 10 23.85 -3.25 4.26
CA TYR A 10 22.88 -2.37 4.91
C TYR A 10 22.27 -1.38 3.93
N GLU A 11 23.09 -0.68 3.13
CA GLU A 11 22.64 0.27 2.12
C GLU A 11 21.72 -0.40 1.10
N LEU A 12 22.10 -1.57 0.57
CA LEU A 12 21.31 -2.31 -0.40
C LEU A 12 19.93 -2.72 0.17
N ILE A 13 19.92 -3.24 1.41
CA ILE A 13 18.68 -3.67 2.06
C ILE A 13 17.80 -2.47 2.41
N TYR A 14 18.38 -1.38 2.91
CA TYR A 14 17.65 -0.16 3.25
C TYR A 14 17.03 0.48 2.01
N LEU A 15 17.78 0.60 0.91
CA LEU A 15 17.25 1.08 -0.37
C LEU A 15 16.11 0.19 -0.88
N THR A 16 16.24 -1.13 -0.72
CA THR A 16 15.18 -2.07 -1.07
C THR A 16 13.94 -1.86 -0.19
N TYR A 17 14.12 -1.72 1.13
CA TYR A 17 13.04 -1.43 2.08
C TYR A 17 12.30 -0.13 1.74
N GLU A 18 13.03 0.93 1.38
CA GLU A 18 12.46 2.23 1.06
C GLU A 18 11.74 2.23 -0.31
N SER A 19 12.21 1.44 -1.27
CA SER A 19 11.53 1.29 -2.56
C SER A 19 10.09 0.80 -2.42
N PHE A 20 9.80 -0.07 -1.42
CA PHE A 20 8.42 -0.48 -1.13
C PHE A 20 7.51 0.68 -0.72
N ASN A 21 8.03 1.71 -0.03
CA ASN A 21 7.23 2.89 0.30
C ASN A 21 6.85 3.68 -0.96
N GLN A 22 7.81 3.87 -1.87
CA GLN A 22 7.56 4.56 -3.15
C GLN A 22 6.53 3.80 -3.99
N HIS A 23 6.69 2.48 -4.06
CA HIS A 23 5.78 1.59 -4.76
C HIS A 23 4.37 1.59 -4.14
N ALA A 24 4.26 1.52 -2.81
CA ALA A 24 2.98 1.62 -2.09
C ALA A 24 2.25 2.93 -2.40
N LEU A 25 2.97 4.07 -2.44
CA LEU A 25 2.38 5.35 -2.81
C LEU A 25 1.83 5.35 -4.24
N ALA A 26 2.58 4.75 -5.19
CA ALA A 26 2.15 4.62 -6.58
C ALA A 26 0.87 3.78 -6.73
N LEU A 27 0.77 2.63 -6.06
CA LEU A 27 -0.44 1.80 -6.09
C LEU A 27 -1.67 2.53 -5.53
N LYS A 28 -1.48 3.30 -4.46
CA LYS A 28 -2.56 4.11 -3.86
C LYS A 28 -3.05 5.16 -4.85
N GLY A 29 -2.11 5.82 -5.55
CA GLY A 29 -2.42 6.76 -6.62
C GLY A 29 -3.23 6.11 -7.74
N TRP A 30 -2.77 4.97 -8.27
CA TRP A 30 -3.44 4.26 -9.37
C TRP A 30 -4.82 3.73 -9.00
N SER A 31 -4.97 3.20 -7.78
CA SER A 31 -6.27 2.74 -7.28
C SER A 31 -7.31 3.86 -7.30
N VAL A 32 -6.93 5.06 -6.88
CA VAL A 32 -7.84 6.22 -6.84
C VAL A 32 -8.11 6.73 -8.25
N THR A 33 -7.08 6.91 -9.07
CA THR A 33 -7.25 7.47 -10.42
C THR A 33 -8.09 6.57 -11.31
N ILE A 34 -7.82 5.26 -11.34
CA ILE A 34 -8.55 4.31 -12.18
C ILE A 34 -10.02 4.20 -11.72
N GLY A 35 -10.24 4.01 -10.43
CA GLY A 35 -11.59 3.87 -9.87
C GLY A 35 -12.42 5.13 -10.07
N LEU A 36 -11.88 6.30 -9.70
CA LEU A 36 -12.59 7.57 -9.79
C LEU A 36 -12.83 8.00 -11.24
N ALA A 37 -11.83 7.85 -12.12
CA ALA A 37 -11.99 8.19 -13.54
C ALA A 37 -13.10 7.35 -14.19
N THR A 38 -13.17 6.06 -13.87
CA THR A 38 -14.21 5.17 -14.40
C THR A 38 -15.59 5.57 -13.88
N ILE A 39 -15.72 5.88 -12.59
CA ILE A 39 -16.98 6.36 -11.98
C ILE A 39 -17.47 7.64 -12.68
N LEU A 40 -16.58 8.63 -12.84
CA LEU A 40 -16.91 9.90 -13.50
C LEU A 40 -17.31 9.70 -14.97
N ALA A 41 -16.57 8.85 -15.70
CA ALA A 41 -16.84 8.56 -17.10
C ALA A 41 -18.21 7.90 -17.32
N VAL A 42 -18.61 6.99 -16.41
CA VAL A 42 -19.94 6.35 -16.44
C VAL A 42 -21.04 7.33 -16.06
N TYR A 43 -20.80 8.17 -15.05
CA TYR A 43 -21.79 9.13 -14.58
C TYR A 43 -22.11 10.22 -15.62
N ALA A 44 -21.14 10.57 -16.48
CA ALA A 44 -21.31 11.55 -17.55
C ALA A 44 -22.13 11.04 -18.76
N ARG A 45 -22.46 9.75 -18.83
CA ARG A 45 -23.20 9.13 -19.94
C ARG A 45 -24.67 8.87 -19.59
N PRO A 46 -25.57 8.72 -20.59
CA PRO A 46 -26.95 8.34 -20.36
C PRO A 46 -27.07 7.09 -19.49
N ARG A 47 -28.07 7.08 -18.61
CA ARG A 47 -28.19 6.02 -17.62
C ARG A 47 -28.61 4.71 -18.25
N THR A 48 -27.84 3.66 -18.02
CA THR A 48 -28.09 2.32 -18.56
C THR A 48 -27.78 1.25 -17.52
N ARG A 49 -28.41 0.07 -17.63
CA ARG A 49 -28.07 -1.08 -16.78
C ARG A 49 -26.59 -1.48 -16.90
N ALA A 50 -26.04 -1.38 -18.11
CA ALA A 50 -24.62 -1.62 -18.35
C ALA A 50 -23.73 -0.62 -17.59
N GLY A 51 -24.10 0.67 -17.58
CA GLY A 51 -23.40 1.69 -16.79
C GLY A 51 -23.38 1.38 -15.29
N ALA A 52 -24.50 0.92 -14.73
CA ALA A 52 -24.57 0.51 -13.33
C ALA A 52 -23.58 -0.63 -13.03
N MET A 53 -23.50 -1.65 -13.90
CA MET A 53 -22.52 -2.74 -13.74
C MET A 53 -21.08 -2.25 -13.82
N THR A 54 -20.77 -1.34 -14.76
CA THR A 54 -19.44 -0.73 -14.86
C THR A 54 -19.06 0.06 -13.60
N MET A 55 -20.02 0.76 -12.98
CA MET A 55 -19.83 1.46 -11.71
C MET A 55 -19.42 0.51 -10.58
N LEU A 56 -20.07 -0.66 -10.51
CA LEU A 56 -19.75 -1.69 -9.54
C LEU A 56 -18.35 -2.28 -9.78
N PHE A 57 -18.00 -2.56 -11.03
CA PHE A 57 -16.66 -3.03 -11.37
C PHE A 57 -15.58 -1.99 -11.07
N ALA A 58 -15.86 -0.70 -11.28
CA ALA A 58 -14.97 0.39 -10.89
C ALA A 58 -14.72 0.41 -9.38
N ALA A 59 -15.77 0.21 -8.56
CA ALA A 59 -15.63 0.10 -7.10
C ALA A 59 -14.79 -1.13 -6.69
N LEU A 60 -15.09 -2.30 -7.28
CA LEU A 60 -14.39 -3.55 -6.98
C LEU A 60 -12.94 -3.56 -7.46
N SER A 61 -12.57 -2.70 -8.41
CA SER A 61 -11.18 -2.56 -8.87
C SER A 61 -10.22 -2.14 -7.75
N ALA A 62 -10.71 -1.51 -6.67
CA ALA A 62 -9.90 -1.16 -5.51
C ALA A 62 -9.38 -2.39 -4.73
N LEU A 63 -10.06 -3.54 -4.82
CA LEU A 63 -9.70 -4.76 -4.09
C LEU A 63 -8.32 -5.33 -4.47
N PRO A 64 -7.98 -5.56 -5.76
CA PRO A 64 -6.65 -6.05 -6.12
C PRO A 64 -5.54 -5.07 -5.73
N PHE A 65 -5.77 -3.75 -5.81
CA PHE A 65 -4.79 -2.76 -5.32
C PHE A 65 -4.59 -2.86 -3.81
N TRP A 66 -5.68 -3.02 -3.05
CA TRP A 66 -5.63 -3.19 -1.60
C TRP A 66 -4.86 -4.44 -1.18
N ILE A 67 -5.14 -5.58 -1.82
CA ILE A 67 -4.41 -6.83 -1.57
C ILE A 67 -2.92 -6.65 -1.88
N THR A 68 -2.60 -6.01 -3.01
CA THR A 68 -1.21 -5.78 -3.42
C THR A 68 -0.46 -4.88 -2.43
N ASP A 69 -1.08 -3.81 -1.93
CA ASP A 69 -0.48 -2.92 -0.92
C ASP A 69 -0.19 -3.68 0.39
N ALA A 70 -1.12 -4.53 0.84
CA ALA A 70 -0.91 -5.37 2.02
C ALA A 70 0.24 -6.38 1.84
N VAL A 71 0.31 -7.02 0.67
CA VAL A 71 1.39 -7.96 0.32
C VAL A 71 2.74 -7.25 0.27
N TRP A 72 2.85 -6.09 -0.37
CA TRP A 72 4.08 -5.31 -0.38
C TRP A 72 4.48 -4.83 1.01
N LYS A 73 3.53 -4.43 1.85
CA LYS A 73 3.83 -4.08 3.25
C LYS A 73 4.36 -5.28 4.03
N SER A 74 3.86 -6.48 3.75
CA SER A 74 4.36 -7.72 4.35
C SER A 74 5.80 -8.02 3.91
N TYR A 75 6.10 -7.87 2.60
CA TYR A 75 7.47 -8.01 2.11
C TYR A 75 8.42 -6.97 2.71
N GLN A 76 8.00 -5.70 2.81
CA GLN A 76 8.77 -4.66 3.47
C GLN A 76 9.12 -5.04 4.93
N ASN A 77 8.14 -5.58 5.67
CA ASN A 77 8.37 -6.01 7.06
C ASN A 77 9.33 -7.20 7.17
N ALA A 78 9.46 -8.03 6.13
CA ALA A 78 10.39 -9.16 6.14
C ALA A 78 11.87 -8.72 6.12
N TYR A 79 12.18 -7.52 5.63
CA TYR A 79 13.55 -6.97 5.65
C TYR A 79 13.95 -6.40 7.02
N VAL A 80 12.97 -6.06 7.86
CA VAL A 80 13.18 -5.43 9.17
C VAL A 80 14.11 -6.23 10.09
N PRO A 81 13.94 -7.56 10.29
CA PRO A 81 14.82 -8.31 11.17
C PRO A 81 16.28 -8.29 10.70
N ARG A 82 16.52 -8.30 9.38
CA ARG A 82 17.87 -8.25 8.83
C ARG A 82 18.50 -6.89 9.01
N ILE A 83 17.75 -5.80 8.80
CA ILE A 83 18.22 -4.43 9.09
C ILE A 83 18.65 -4.33 10.55
N LYS A 84 17.81 -4.79 11.49
CA LYS A 84 18.16 -4.81 12.93
C LYS A 84 19.41 -5.61 13.22
N ALA A 85 19.56 -6.80 12.64
CA ALA A 85 20.74 -7.64 12.85
C ALA A 85 22.04 -6.99 12.34
N LEU A 86 21.95 -6.13 11.31
CA LEU A 86 23.08 -5.35 10.81
C LEU A 86 23.37 -4.14 11.71
N GLU A 87 22.34 -3.45 12.22
CA GLU A 87 22.48 -2.33 13.18
C GLU A 87 23.04 -2.78 14.54
N GLU A 88 22.70 -3.99 15.00
CA GLU A 88 23.20 -4.58 16.24
C GLU A 88 24.66 -5.09 16.14
N ASN A 89 25.30 -4.99 14.97
CA ASN A 89 26.66 -5.46 14.76
C ASN A 89 27.72 -4.47 15.32
N ILE A 90 27.93 -4.57 16.63
CA ILE A 90 28.81 -3.71 17.44
C ILE A 90 30.26 -3.66 16.93
N ALA A 91 30.74 -4.69 16.23
CA ALA A 91 32.12 -4.77 15.76
C ALA A 91 32.52 -3.65 14.78
N CYS A 92 31.56 -3.08 14.06
CA CYS A 92 31.77 -1.92 13.17
C CYS A 92 31.34 -0.59 13.80
N ALA A 93 30.61 -0.63 14.91
CA ALA A 93 30.29 0.56 15.71
C ALA A 93 31.46 0.97 16.63
N ALA A 94 32.33 0.02 16.98
CA ALA A 94 33.48 0.20 17.89
C ALA A 94 34.60 1.10 17.33
N ASP A 95 34.65 1.31 16.00
CA ASP A 95 35.58 2.25 15.35
C ASP A 95 35.13 3.73 15.46
N GLY A 96 34.01 4.00 16.13
CA GLY A 96 33.72 5.31 16.74
C GLY A 96 32.98 6.35 15.88
N GLU A 97 32.62 6.07 14.63
CA GLU A 97 31.99 7.08 13.75
C GLU A 97 30.64 6.72 13.14
N ILE A 98 30.13 5.48 13.28
CA ILE A 98 28.95 5.07 12.51
C ILE A 98 27.84 4.52 13.40
N ASP A 99 26.83 5.36 13.61
CA ASP A 99 25.58 4.98 14.24
C ASP A 99 24.54 4.62 13.15
N PHE A 100 24.38 3.32 12.87
CA PHE A 100 23.44 2.82 11.86
C PHE A 100 21.98 2.85 12.32
N ASN A 101 21.66 3.41 13.48
CA ASN A 101 20.37 3.28 14.18
C ASN A 101 19.15 3.98 13.53
N ILE A 102 19.02 3.95 12.19
CA ILE A 102 17.88 4.53 11.47
C ILE A 102 16.62 3.72 11.76
N TYR A 103 16.69 2.40 11.78
CA TYR A 103 15.52 1.56 12.04
C TYR A 103 15.27 1.34 13.54
N SER A 104 16.32 1.05 14.31
CA SER A 104 16.24 0.80 15.76
C SER A 104 15.67 1.99 16.55
N SER A 105 15.86 3.23 16.08
CA SER A 105 15.33 4.45 16.71
C SER A 105 13.80 4.62 16.59
N TRP A 106 13.10 3.83 15.75
CA TRP A 106 11.67 3.99 15.45
C TRP A 106 10.73 2.95 16.12
N ARG A 107 11.12 2.23 17.19
CA ARG A 107 10.31 1.14 17.83
C ARG A 107 8.94 1.58 18.41
N PRO A 108 7.94 0.66 18.63
CA PRO A 108 7.93 -0.81 18.49
C PRO A 108 6.80 -1.40 17.57
N ASN A 109 6.83 -2.72 17.34
CA ASN A 109 5.75 -3.59 16.79
C ASN A 109 5.72 -3.95 15.30
N TRP A 110 6.82 -4.41 14.70
CA TRP A 110 6.75 -5.03 13.37
C TRP A 110 7.74 -6.19 13.29
N GLY A 111 7.19 -7.39 13.19
CA GLY A 111 7.87 -8.66 13.02
C GLY A 111 6.82 -9.66 12.56
N GLU A 112 7.18 -10.47 11.57
CA GLU A 112 6.38 -11.48 10.86
C GLU A 112 5.72 -11.01 9.55
N PHE A 113 5.76 -11.93 8.57
CA PHE A 113 5.05 -11.84 7.30
C PHE A 113 3.57 -12.07 7.57
N ASP A 114 2.82 -11.00 7.80
CA ASP A 114 1.38 -11.06 8.07
C ASP A 114 0.62 -10.12 7.12
N TRP A 115 0.45 -10.54 5.87
CA TRP A 115 -0.30 -9.76 4.90
C TRP A 115 -1.80 -9.67 5.25
N LEU A 116 -2.37 -10.68 5.93
CA LEU A 116 -3.79 -10.70 6.31
C LEU A 116 -4.11 -9.67 7.39
N GLY A 117 -3.28 -9.57 8.44
CA GLY A 117 -3.44 -8.55 9.47
C GLY A 117 -3.15 -7.14 8.95
N LEU A 118 -2.29 -7.00 7.93
CA LEU A 118 -1.96 -5.71 7.32
C LEU A 118 -3.08 -5.13 6.45
N ILE A 119 -3.97 -5.96 5.90
CA ILE A 119 -5.15 -5.48 5.14
C ILE A 119 -5.99 -4.51 5.97
N PHE A 120 -6.09 -4.75 7.28
CA PHE A 120 -6.91 -3.94 8.19
C PHE A 120 -6.15 -2.79 8.86
N LYS A 121 -4.89 -2.54 8.51
CA LYS A 121 -4.17 -1.37 9.03
C LYS A 121 -4.65 -0.11 8.31
N ALA A 122 -4.93 0.94 9.09
CA ALA A 122 -5.49 2.20 8.59
C ALA A 122 -4.68 2.81 7.42
N ASN A 123 -3.35 2.68 7.46
CA ASN A 123 -2.46 3.19 6.40
C ASN A 123 -2.57 2.42 5.08
N VAL A 124 -2.98 1.15 5.10
CA VAL A 124 -3.26 0.31 3.93
C VAL A 124 -4.70 0.54 3.46
N MET A 125 -5.64 0.67 4.41
CA MET A 125 -7.07 0.85 4.09
C MET A 125 -7.42 2.20 3.45
N MET A 126 -6.76 3.30 3.88
CA MET A 126 -7.26 4.67 3.72
C MET A 126 -7.67 5.09 2.30
N PRO A 127 -6.96 4.73 1.21
CA PRO A 127 -7.40 5.10 -0.14
C PRO A 127 -8.36 4.07 -0.75
N HIS A 128 -8.17 2.78 -0.49
CA HIS A 128 -8.95 1.73 -1.15
C HIS A 128 -10.38 1.65 -0.61
N VAL A 129 -10.54 1.79 0.72
CA VAL A 129 -11.87 1.84 1.36
C VAL A 129 -12.63 3.07 0.92
N PHE A 130 -11.95 4.20 0.75
CA PHE A 130 -12.55 5.43 0.25
C PHE A 130 -13.13 5.23 -1.16
N VAL A 131 -12.34 4.71 -2.11
CA VAL A 131 -12.80 4.44 -3.49
C VAL A 131 -13.92 3.42 -3.52
N LEU A 132 -13.82 2.35 -2.73
CA LEU A 132 -14.84 1.30 -2.65
C LEU A 132 -16.16 1.87 -2.11
N ALA A 133 -16.13 2.61 -1.01
CA ALA A 133 -17.32 3.20 -0.41
C ALA A 133 -17.98 4.22 -1.34
N LEU A 134 -17.19 5.09 -1.96
CA LEU A 134 -17.69 6.12 -2.88
C LEU A 134 -18.26 5.48 -4.15
N GLY A 135 -17.60 4.44 -4.69
CA GLY A 135 -18.10 3.67 -5.83
C GLY A 135 -19.40 2.92 -5.54
N CYS A 136 -19.51 2.26 -4.38
CA CYS A 136 -20.74 1.61 -3.94
C CYS A 136 -21.89 2.61 -3.74
N MET A 137 -21.61 3.77 -3.13
CA MET A 137 -22.59 4.85 -2.98
C MET A 137 -23.04 5.38 -4.34
N ALA A 138 -22.11 5.62 -5.26
CA ALA A 138 -22.42 6.11 -6.59
C ALA A 138 -23.22 5.08 -7.41
N PHE A 139 -22.91 3.79 -7.29
CA PHE A 139 -23.70 2.70 -7.87
C PHE A 139 -25.14 2.69 -7.33
N TRP A 140 -25.30 2.82 -6.02
CA TRP A 140 -26.62 2.87 -5.38
C TRP A 140 -27.46 4.04 -5.91
N LEU A 141 -26.90 5.25 -5.90
CA LEU A 141 -27.56 6.45 -6.43
C LEU A 141 -27.92 6.30 -7.91
N TYR A 142 -27.00 5.75 -8.71
CA TYR A 142 -27.22 5.51 -10.13
C TYR A 142 -28.38 4.53 -10.38
N CYS A 143 -28.49 3.47 -9.56
CA CYS A 143 -29.59 2.51 -9.64
C CYS A 143 -30.94 3.10 -9.22
N VAL A 144 -30.96 3.89 -8.13
CA VAL A 144 -32.18 4.56 -7.65
C VAL A 144 -32.74 5.46 -8.74
N ASP A 145 -31.89 6.25 -9.37
CA ASP A 145 -32.37 7.17 -10.39
C ASP A 145 -32.71 6.48 -11.72
N LEU A 146 -32.01 5.40 -12.09
CA LEU A 146 -32.36 4.61 -13.27
C LEU A 146 -33.81 4.09 -13.17
N LYS A 147 -34.25 3.69 -11.97
CA LYS A 147 -35.64 3.28 -11.70
C LYS A 147 -36.64 4.42 -11.81
N ARG A 148 -36.24 5.68 -11.55
CA ARG A 148 -37.12 6.85 -11.66
C ARG A 148 -37.32 7.32 -13.11
N SER A 149 -36.40 6.97 -14.01
CA SER A 149 -36.45 7.33 -15.42
C SER A 149 -37.19 6.33 -16.33
N GLN A 150 -37.65 5.20 -15.77
CA GLN A 150 -38.45 4.18 -16.45
C GLN A 150 -39.92 4.32 -16.06
#